data_AF-A0A9C8JD00-F1
#
_entry.id   AF-A0A9C8JD00-F1
#
_cell.length_a   1.000
_cell.length_b   1.000
_cell.length_c   1.000
_cell.angle_alpha   90.00
_cell.angle_beta   90.00
_cell.angle_gamma   90.00
#
_symmetry.space_group_name_H-M   'P 1'
#
loop_
_entity.id
_entity.type
_entity.pdbx_description
1 polymer ?
#
loop_
_entity_poly.entity_id
_entity_poly.type
_entity_poly.pdbx_seq_one_letter_code
_entity_poly.pdbx_strand_id
1 'polypeptide(L)' 'MNSIVDSNHQQPKLEWDSEQSAKLYGVREWGADCFDISPEGNAVVSVQFGDKTVQVPLIDIVEGMK' A
#
# COMPACT_ATOMS: atom_id res chain seq x y z
N MET A 1 18.15 44.24 19.39
CA MET A 1 17.11 44.41 18.34
C MET A 1 17.80 44.09 17.02
N ASN A 2 17.51 43.04 16.26
CA ASN A 2 16.40 42.09 16.27
C ASN A 2 16.92 40.67 15.97
N SER A 3 16.26 39.70 16.60
CA SER A 3 16.46 38.26 16.47
C SER A 3 16.34 37.82 15.01
N ILE A 4 17.35 37.09 14.52
CA ILE A 4 17.21 36.28 13.32
C ILE A 4 16.17 35.21 13.65
N VAL A 5 15.07 35.23 12.91
CA VAL A 5 14.00 34.25 13.03
C VAL A 5 14.47 32.96 12.34
N ASP A 6 14.94 31.99 13.14
CA ASP A 6 15.11 30.63 12.67
C ASP A 6 13.72 30.06 12.37
N SER A 7 13.31 30.18 11.11
CA SER A 7 12.09 29.59 10.60
C SER A 7 12.32 28.09 10.48
N ASN A 8 12.06 27.37 11.58
CA ASN A 8 11.91 25.91 11.59
C ASN A 8 10.75 25.53 10.67
N HIS A 9 11.03 25.39 9.38
CA HIS A 9 10.14 24.73 8.44
C HIS A 9 10.24 23.22 8.65
N GLN A 10 9.65 22.71 9.73
CA GLN A 10 9.28 21.30 9.79
C GLN A 10 8.19 21.08 8.74
N GLN A 11 8.62 20.73 7.53
CA GLN A 11 7.70 20.11 6.57
C GLN A 11 7.12 18.87 7.24
N PRO A 12 5.79 18.66 7.19
CA PRO A 12 5.22 17.42 7.68
C PRO A 12 5.89 16.28 6.91
N LYS A 13 6.65 15.44 7.62
CA LYS A 13 7.11 14.16 7.10
C LYS A 13 5.85 13.37 6.81
N LEU A 14 5.46 13.28 5.54
CA LEU A 14 4.46 12.32 5.11
C LEU A 14 4.98 10.96 5.55
N GLU A 15 4.32 10.37 6.55
CA GLU A 15 4.65 9.01 6.96
C GLU A 15 4.34 8.08 5.80
N TRP A 16 5.22 7.10 5.58
CA TRP A 16 5.11 6.20 4.46
C TRP A 16 3.98 5.20 4.68
N ASP A 17 3.08 5.06 3.71
CA ASP A 17 1.92 4.17 3.80
C ASP A 17 1.83 3.17 2.63
N SER A 18 0.84 2.29 2.70
CA SER A 18 0.58 1.25 1.71
C SER A 18 0.18 1.84 0.35
N GLU A 19 -0.53 2.97 0.33
CA GLU A 19 -0.91 3.66 -0.92
C GLU A 19 0.31 4.20 -1.66
N GLN A 20 1.26 4.80 -0.93
CA GLN A 20 2.53 5.24 -1.49
C GLN A 20 3.35 4.08 -2.05
N SER A 21 3.31 2.92 -1.40
CA SER A 21 3.94 1.70 -1.90
C SER A 21 3.29 1.19 -3.19
N ALA A 22 1.96 1.12 -3.23
CA ALA A 22 1.20 0.73 -4.42
C ALA A 22 1.52 1.64 -5.61
N LYS A 23 1.61 2.95 -5.37
CA LYS A 23 1.97 3.95 -6.38
C LYS A 23 3.43 3.85 -6.82
N LEU A 24 4.37 3.73 -5.88
CA LEU A 24 5.81 3.67 -6.19
C LEU A 24 6.14 2.48 -7.08
N TYR A 25 5.55 1.32 -6.80
CA TYR A 25 5.78 0.09 -7.55
C TYR A 25 4.81 -0.11 -8.72
N GLY A 26 3.92 0.84 -8.97
CA GLY A 26 2.96 0.80 -10.07
C GLY A 26 2.02 -0.42 -10.01
N VAL A 27 1.69 -0.90 -8.80
CA VAL A 27 0.99 -2.18 -8.61
C VAL A 27 -0.38 -2.17 -9.28
N ARG A 28 -1.09 -1.04 -9.27
CA ARG A 28 -2.43 -0.94 -9.87
C ARG A 28 -2.36 -0.87 -11.40
N GLU A 29 -1.24 -0.41 -11.94
CA GLU A 29 -0.99 -0.29 -13.38
C GLU A 29 -0.65 -1.63 -14.01
N TRP A 30 0.25 -2.42 -13.41
CA TRP A 30 0.58 -3.76 -13.92
C TRP A 30 -0.30 -4.88 -13.37
N GLY A 31 -0.89 -4.68 -12.18
CA GLY A 31 -1.69 -5.68 -11.47
C GLY A 31 -3.08 -5.91 -12.07
N ALA A 32 -3.60 -4.96 -12.87
CA ALA A 32 -4.81 -5.10 -13.68
C ALA A 32 -6.00 -5.72 -12.91
N ASP A 33 -6.32 -5.15 -11.75
CA ASP A 33 -7.34 -5.61 -10.78
C ASP A 33 -7.13 -7.02 -10.19
N CYS A 34 -6.15 -7.77 -10.68
CA CYS A 34 -5.76 -9.08 -10.16
C CYS A 34 -4.90 -8.96 -8.90
N PHE A 35 -4.03 -7.94 -8.84
CA PHE A 35 -3.12 -7.71 -7.72
C PHE A 35 -3.20 -6.27 -7.19
N ASP A 36 -3.08 -6.10 -5.88
CA ASP A 36 -2.96 -4.79 -5.22
C ASP A 36 -2.16 -4.90 -3.90
N ILE A 37 -2.00 -3.78 -3.20
CA ILE A 37 -1.50 -3.70 -1.83
C ILE A 37 -2.67 -3.36 -0.90
N SER A 38 -2.87 -4.15 0.15
CA SER A 38 -3.91 -3.91 1.17
C SER A 38 -3.56 -2.72 2.08
N PRO A 39 -4.53 -2.16 2.83
CA PRO A 39 -4.26 -1.10 3.80
C PRO A 39 -3.18 -1.46 4.82
N GLU A 40 -3.08 -2.74 5.19
CA GLU A 40 -2.09 -3.31 6.12
C GLU A 40 -0.71 -3.51 5.48
N GLY A 41 -0.58 -3.27 4.17
CA GLY A 41 0.68 -3.40 3.42
C GLY A 41 0.93 -4.80 2.82
N ASN A 42 -0.07 -5.67 2.78
CA ASN A 42 0.08 -7.00 2.19
C ASN A 42 -0.10 -6.95 0.67
N ALA A 43 0.71 -7.72 -0.07
CA ALA A 43 0.39 -8.04 -1.46
C ALA A 43 -0.82 -8.97 -1.49
N VAL A 44 -1.89 -8.56 -2.17
CA VAL A 44 -3.14 -9.30 -2.26
C VAL A 44 -3.44 -9.70 -3.69
N VAL A 45 -4.16 -10.80 -3.85
CA VAL A 45 -4.76 -11.24 -5.11
C VAL A 45 -6.29 -11.14 -5.03
N SER A 46 -6.91 -10.58 -6.06
CA SER A 46 -8.37 -10.58 -6.24
C SER A 46 -8.78 -11.87 -6.95
N VAL A 47 -9.65 -12.66 -6.33
CA VAL A 47 -10.18 -13.90 -6.92
C VAL A 47 -11.70 -13.87 -6.94
N GLN A 48 -12.28 -14.42 -8.02
CA GLN A 48 -13.72 -14.65 -8.07
C GLN A 48 -14.08 -15.89 -7.26
N PHE A 49 -15.01 -15.73 -6.33
CA PHE A 49 -15.55 -16.77 -5.48
C PHE A 49 -17.08 -16.74 -5.51
N GLY A 50 -17.66 -17.53 -6.43
CA GLY A 50 -19.08 -17.43 -6.77
C GLY A 50 -19.38 -16.07 -7.41
N ASP A 51 -20.38 -15.38 -6.87
CA ASP A 51 -20.81 -14.05 -7.36
C ASP A 51 -20.04 -12.89 -6.71
N LYS A 52 -18.92 -13.17 -6.02
CA LYS A 52 -18.15 -12.17 -5.27
C LYS A 52 -16.69 -12.19 -5.68
N THR A 53 -16.08 -11.01 -5.71
CA THR A 53 -14.62 -10.88 -5.72
C THR A 53 -14.13 -10.74 -4.29
N VAL A 54 -13.13 -11.54 -3.92
CA VAL A 54 -12.48 -11.48 -2.60
C VAL A 54 -10.99 -11.19 -2.79
N GLN A 55 -10.42 -10.39 -1.89
CA GLN A 55 -8.98 -10.16 -1.82
C GLN A 55 -8.36 -11.07 -0.78
N VAL A 56 -7.28 -11.75 -1.14
CA VAL A 56 -6.56 -12.69 -0.27
C VAL A 56 -5.08 -12.29 -0.21
N PRO A 57 -4.48 -12.14 0.98
CA PRO A 57 -3.02 -11.97 1.09
C PRO A 57 -2.27 -13.16 0.49
N LEU A 58 -1.26 -12.88 -0.34
CA LEU A 58 -0.46 -13.93 -0.96
C LEU A 58 0.24 -14.81 0.09
N ILE A 59 0.61 -14.23 1.23
CA ILE A 59 1.26 -14.96 2.32
C ILE A 59 0.33 -16.01 2.94
N ASP A 60 -0.95 -15.71 3.12
CA ASP A 60 -1.95 -16.65 3.66
C ASP A 60 -2.15 -17.85 2.72
N ILE A 61 -2.09 -17.62 1.41
CA ILE A 61 -2.15 -18.69 0.40
C ILE A 61 -0.95 -19.63 0.55
N VAL A 62 0.27 -19.07 0.66
CA VAL A 62 1.50 -19.86 0.84
C VAL A 62 1.45 -20.64 2.15
N GLU A 63 0.92 -20.06 3.22
CA GLU A 63 0.76 -20.75 4.50
C GLU A 63 -0.25 -21.89 4.45
N GLY A 64 -1.35 -21.73 3.71
CA GLY A 64 -2.38 -22.76 3.52
C GLY A 64 -1.97 -23.92 2.60
N MET A 65 -0.86 -23.80 1.87
CA MET A 65 -0.33 -24.88 1.01
C MET A 65 0.52 -25.92 1.77
N LYS A 66 0.78 -25.69 3.06
CA LYS A 66 1.59 -26.58 3.91
C LYS A 66 0.88 -27.87 4.27
#